data_AF-A0AAD7Z2B8-F1
#
_entry.id   AF-A0AAD7Z2B8-F1
#
_cell.length_a   1.000
_cell.length_b   1.000
_cell.length_c   1.000
_cell.angle_alpha   90.00
_cell.angle_beta   90.00
_cell.angle_gamma   90.00
#
_symmetry.space_group_name_H-M   'P 1'
#
loop_
_entity.id
_entity.type
_entity.pdbx_description
1 polymer ?
#
loop_
_entity_poly.entity_id
_entity_poly.type
_entity_poly.pdbx_seq_one_letter_code
_entity_poly.pdbx_strand_id
1 'polypeptide(L)'
;SALAEVPVNRMERMIKLTTQNPISLLVKFGIMAWNGTCVDNCSGHGECHNGTCLCEIQFDGPECHVPNLSYYIAFATIFFLLALVCLIQLVMCIVAEWQRMKAPSLLRACRVTTQKLLYFVVFLAAIIRGAYFTSPAAFEEGWSRSLMSAYYPLLLSGSSLVVCFWAEVFHLRDIRWEKPQFLSKSFLGFVTFNIITYSLLLAEFVTTRFANTTLEQK
;
A
#
# COMPACT_ATOMS: atom_id res chain seq x y z
N SER A 1 43.75 -15.39 39.90
CA SER A 1 42.54 -15.01 39.14
C SER A 1 42.96 -13.97 38.12
N ALA A 2 42.79 -14.08 36.81
CA ALA A 2 42.25 -15.10 35.94
C ALA A 2 42.91 -14.90 34.56
N LEU A 3 43.13 -15.98 33.82
CA LEU A 3 43.52 -15.99 32.41
C LEU A 3 42.30 -15.59 31.54
N ALA A 4 42.52 -14.81 30.49
CA ALA A 4 41.58 -14.68 29.37
C ALA A 4 42.37 -14.43 28.06
N GLU A 5 42.38 -15.45 27.20
CA GLU A 5 42.90 -15.44 25.84
C GLU A 5 42.04 -14.56 24.91
N VAL A 6 42.66 -13.76 24.04
CA VAL A 6 41.99 -12.99 22.97
C VAL A 6 42.80 -13.13 21.66
N PRO A 7 42.18 -13.36 20.48
CA PRO A 7 42.71 -14.32 19.51
C PRO A 7 43.54 -13.72 18.36
N VAL A 8 44.53 -14.51 17.97
CA VAL A 8 45.35 -14.47 16.74
C VAL A 8 44.46 -14.63 15.50
N ASN A 9 43.65 -13.62 15.13
CA ASN A 9 42.66 -13.81 14.04
C ASN A 9 42.41 -12.56 13.17
N ARG A 10 43.03 -11.42 13.50
CA ARG A 10 42.92 -10.15 12.76
C ARG A 10 44.18 -9.86 11.93
N MET A 11 45.35 -10.27 12.40
CA MET A 11 46.62 -10.05 11.70
C MET A 11 46.81 -11.01 10.52
N GLU A 12 46.42 -12.28 10.65
CA GLU A 12 46.43 -13.26 9.54
C GLU A 12 45.46 -12.89 8.40
N ARG A 13 44.34 -12.23 8.71
CA ARG A 13 43.36 -11.77 7.69
C ARG A 13 43.90 -10.63 6.82
N MET A 14 44.69 -9.72 7.39
CA MET A 14 45.34 -8.65 6.61
C MET A 14 46.51 -9.17 5.76
N ILE A 15 47.25 -10.17 6.24
CA ILE A 15 48.36 -10.80 5.49
C ILE A 15 47.84 -11.62 4.29
N LYS A 16 46.67 -12.26 4.42
CA LYS A 16 46.03 -13.00 3.30
C LYS A 16 45.43 -12.10 2.21
N LEU A 17 45.11 -10.84 2.52
CA LEU A 17 44.68 -9.86 1.50
C LEU A 17 45.86 -9.25 0.72
N THR A 18 47.04 -9.13 1.34
CA THR A 18 48.23 -8.54 0.70
C THR A 18 49.00 -9.51 -0.19
N THR A 19 48.73 -10.82 -0.07
CA THR A 19 49.37 -11.88 -0.86
C THR A 19 48.52 -12.39 -2.03
N GLN A 20 47.33 -11.84 -2.24
CA GLN A 20 46.49 -12.18 -3.39
C GLN A 20 46.80 -11.28 -4.58
N ASN A 21 47.23 -11.92 -5.66
CA ASN A 21 47.49 -11.29 -6.94
C ASN A 21 46.24 -10.51 -7.38
N PRO A 22 46.32 -9.24 -7.83
CA PRO A 22 45.16 -8.45 -8.25
C PRO A 22 44.29 -9.17 -9.29
N ILE A 23 44.89 -10.03 -10.11
CA ILE A 23 44.20 -10.90 -11.05
C ILE A 23 43.35 -11.96 -10.33
N SER A 24 43.78 -12.54 -9.21
CA SER A 24 42.97 -13.47 -8.41
C SER A 24 41.77 -12.81 -7.73
N LEU A 25 41.91 -11.54 -7.33
CA LEU A 25 40.81 -10.76 -6.76
C LEU A 25 39.79 -10.43 -7.86
N LEU A 26 40.27 -9.95 -9.01
CA LEU A 26 39.45 -9.70 -10.21
C LEU A 26 38.80 -10.97 -10.76
N VAL A 27 39.48 -12.11 -10.67
CA VAL A 27 38.95 -13.42 -11.08
C VAL A 27 37.96 -13.94 -10.04
N LYS A 28 38.12 -13.69 -8.73
CA LYS A 28 37.06 -14.01 -7.74
C LYS A 28 35.82 -13.14 -7.91
N PHE A 29 35.98 -11.85 -8.16
CA PHE A 29 34.87 -10.95 -8.47
C PHE A 29 34.26 -11.23 -9.86
N GLY A 30 35.07 -11.70 -10.82
CA GLY A 30 34.62 -12.08 -12.18
C GLY A 30 34.00 -13.47 -12.29
N ILE A 31 34.45 -14.45 -11.50
CA ILE A 31 33.89 -15.82 -11.47
C ILE A 31 32.63 -15.87 -10.60
N MET A 32 32.46 -15.00 -9.59
CA MET A 32 31.16 -14.84 -8.93
C MET A 32 30.09 -14.22 -9.86
N ALA A 33 30.48 -13.68 -11.01
CA ALA A 33 29.55 -13.16 -12.01
C ALA A 33 29.16 -14.18 -13.11
N TRP A 34 29.73 -15.39 -13.14
CA TRP A 34 29.50 -16.35 -14.23
C TRP A 34 29.56 -17.81 -13.74
N ASN A 35 28.62 -18.21 -12.90
CA ASN A 35 28.03 -19.54 -13.04
C ASN A 35 26.69 -19.30 -13.74
N GLY A 36 26.38 -19.98 -14.84
CA GLY A 36 25.16 -19.74 -15.65
C GLY A 36 23.83 -20.04 -14.94
N THR A 37 23.84 -20.09 -13.62
CA THR A 37 22.77 -20.41 -12.69
C THR A 37 22.62 -19.26 -11.71
N CYS A 38 21.42 -18.68 -11.60
CA CYS A 38 21.16 -17.66 -10.59
C CYS A 38 21.15 -18.29 -9.19
N VAL A 39 21.86 -17.66 -8.25
CA VAL A 39 21.85 -18.04 -6.83
C VAL A 39 20.44 -17.84 -6.29
N ASP A 40 19.93 -18.83 -5.55
CA ASP A 40 18.62 -18.84 -4.89
C ASP A 40 17.44 -18.40 -5.77
N ASN A 41 17.53 -18.66 -7.09
CA ASN A 41 16.52 -18.25 -8.08
C ASN A 41 16.10 -16.77 -7.92
N CYS A 42 17.09 -15.87 -7.80
CA CYS A 42 16.87 -14.43 -7.63
C CYS A 42 16.06 -14.09 -6.37
N SER A 43 16.35 -14.79 -5.27
CA SER A 43 15.64 -14.68 -3.98
C SER A 43 14.12 -14.90 -4.08
N GLY A 44 13.63 -15.48 -5.18
CA GLY A 44 12.19 -15.59 -5.48
C GLY A 44 11.51 -14.25 -5.84
N HIS A 45 12.27 -13.19 -6.08
CA HIS A 45 11.79 -11.82 -6.38
C HIS A 45 12.19 -11.36 -7.79
N GLY A 46 12.41 -12.30 -8.70
CA GLY A 46 12.81 -11.99 -10.07
C GLY A 46 12.89 -13.23 -10.96
N GLU A 47 13.20 -12.99 -12.21
CA GLU A 47 13.43 -14.03 -13.21
C GLU A 47 14.91 -14.18 -13.54
N CYS A 48 15.38 -15.42 -13.63
CA CYS A 48 16.75 -15.72 -14.00
C CYS A 48 16.90 -15.78 -15.53
N HIS A 49 17.75 -14.91 -16.09
CA HIS A 49 18.06 -14.87 -17.51
C HIS A 49 19.59 -14.98 -17.73
N ASN A 50 20.06 -16.15 -18.19
CA ASN A 50 21.48 -16.43 -18.47
C ASN A 50 22.44 -16.06 -17.31
N GLY A 51 22.07 -16.39 -16.07
CA GLY A 51 22.86 -16.08 -14.87
C GLY A 51 22.73 -14.65 -14.36
N THR A 52 21.89 -13.82 -14.98
CA THR A 52 21.53 -12.47 -14.50
C THR A 52 20.10 -12.46 -13.96
N CYS A 53 19.88 -11.86 -12.81
CA CYS A 53 18.55 -11.70 -12.23
C CYS A 53 17.86 -10.42 -12.73
N LEU A 54 16.65 -10.57 -13.26
CA LEU A 54 15.73 -9.46 -13.55
C LEU A 54 14.73 -9.33 -12.40
N CYS A 55 14.90 -8.31 -11.57
CA CYS A 55 14.09 -8.13 -10.37
C CYS A 55 12.69 -7.58 -10.67
N GLU A 56 11.74 -7.96 -9.83
CA GLU A 56 10.46 -7.27 -9.73
C GLU A 56 10.66 -5.81 -9.30
N ILE A 57 9.75 -4.92 -9.69
CA ILE A 57 9.85 -3.47 -9.44
C ILE A 57 10.01 -3.08 -7.95
N GLN A 58 9.63 -3.98 -7.04
CA GLN A 58 9.69 -3.78 -5.60
C GLN A 58 11.06 -4.13 -5.01
N PHE A 59 11.94 -4.76 -5.80
CA PHE A 59 13.23 -5.29 -5.39
C PHE A 59 14.35 -4.81 -6.32
N ASP A 60 15.58 -4.88 -5.83
CA ASP A 60 16.79 -4.41 -6.49
C ASP A 60 18.00 -5.23 -6.01
N GLY A 61 19.16 -4.99 -6.63
CA GLY A 61 20.41 -5.68 -6.37
C GLY A 61 20.65 -6.89 -7.27
N PRO A 62 21.87 -7.47 -7.23
CA PRO A 62 22.29 -8.54 -8.13
C PRO A 62 21.49 -9.84 -7.96
N GLU A 63 20.90 -10.06 -6.79
CA GLU A 63 20.11 -11.25 -6.44
C GLU A 63 18.66 -10.91 -6.04
N CYS A 64 18.21 -9.66 -6.28
CA CYS A 64 16.85 -9.19 -5.96
C CYS A 64 16.45 -9.29 -4.48
N HIS A 65 17.41 -9.23 -3.57
CA HIS A 65 17.17 -9.29 -2.12
C HIS A 65 16.79 -7.92 -1.52
N VAL A 66 17.24 -6.82 -2.13
CA VAL A 66 17.12 -5.48 -1.54
C VAL A 66 15.79 -4.86 -1.93
N PRO A 67 14.99 -4.30 -1.02
CA PRO A 67 13.78 -3.58 -1.39
C PRO A 67 14.13 -2.29 -2.14
N ASN A 68 13.44 -2.03 -3.26
CA ASN A 68 13.62 -0.83 -4.07
C ASN A 68 13.01 0.39 -3.36
N LEU A 69 13.83 1.11 -2.58
CA LEU A 69 13.37 2.25 -1.77
C LEU A 69 12.73 3.36 -2.61
N SER A 70 13.25 3.62 -3.81
CA SER A 70 12.72 4.66 -4.72
C SER A 70 11.28 4.36 -5.13
N TYR A 71 10.97 3.09 -5.39
CA TYR A 71 9.60 2.63 -5.66
C TYR A 71 8.67 2.97 -4.49
N TYR A 72 9.01 2.53 -3.27
CA TYR A 72 8.16 2.74 -2.08
C TYR A 72 7.95 4.22 -1.77
N ILE A 73 9.00 5.05 -1.82
CA ILE A 73 8.91 6.49 -1.56
C ILE A 73 8.03 7.17 -2.62
N ALA A 74 8.23 6.85 -3.91
CA ALA A 74 7.46 7.45 -4.98
C ALA A 74 5.95 7.17 -4.82
N PHE A 75 5.57 5.90 -4.60
CA PHE A 75 4.15 5.57 -4.43
C PHE A 75 3.57 6.14 -3.12
N ALA A 76 4.30 6.06 -2.00
CA ALA A 76 3.85 6.65 -0.73
C ALA A 76 3.59 8.16 -0.87
N THR A 77 4.50 8.90 -1.51
CA THR A 77 4.35 10.33 -1.70
C THR A 77 3.13 10.67 -2.56
N ILE A 78 2.90 9.95 -3.67
CA ILE A 78 1.72 10.14 -4.53
C ILE A 78 0.42 9.93 -3.72
N PHE A 79 0.33 8.85 -2.95
CA PHE A 79 -0.87 8.57 -2.15
C PHE A 79 -1.08 9.58 -1.02
N PHE A 80 -0.04 10.05 -0.34
CA PHE A 80 -0.20 11.10 0.68
C PHE A 80 -0.54 12.46 0.09
N LEU A 81 0.00 12.81 -1.08
CA LEU A 81 -0.41 14.02 -1.79
C LEU A 81 -1.89 13.95 -2.19
N LEU A 82 -2.34 12.81 -2.70
CA LEU A 82 -3.76 12.57 -2.98
C LEU A 82 -4.62 12.71 -1.72
N ALA A 83 -4.20 12.10 -0.60
CA ALA A 83 -4.90 12.23 0.67
C ALA A 83 -4.98 13.70 1.14
N LEU A 84 -3.88 14.44 1.05
CA LEU A 84 -3.84 15.86 1.40
C LEU A 84 -4.81 16.68 0.54
N VAL A 85 -4.82 16.46 -0.78
CA VAL A 85 -5.73 17.14 -1.71
C VAL A 85 -7.19 16.83 -1.36
N CYS A 86 -7.54 15.57 -1.12
CA CYS A 86 -8.90 15.18 -0.74
C CYS A 86 -9.32 15.76 0.61
N LEU A 87 -8.41 15.81 1.59
CA LEU A 87 -8.67 16.41 2.89
C LEU A 87 -8.93 17.92 2.76
N ILE A 88 -8.09 18.63 2.00
CA ILE A 88 -8.28 20.07 1.74
C ILE A 88 -9.63 20.31 1.05
N GLN A 89 -9.96 19.52 0.02
CA GLN A 89 -11.25 19.65 -0.69
C GLN A 89 -12.44 19.36 0.23
N LEU A 90 -12.33 18.37 1.11
CA LEU A 90 -13.36 18.05 2.10
C LEU A 90 -13.56 19.20 3.10
N VAL A 91 -12.47 19.74 3.66
CA VAL A 91 -12.53 20.87 4.59
C VAL A 91 -13.11 22.10 3.90
N MET A 92 -12.65 22.43 2.69
CA MET A 92 -13.19 23.54 1.89
C MET A 92 -14.69 23.40 1.67
N CYS A 93 -15.18 22.20 1.34
CA CYS A 93 -16.61 21.94 1.17
C CYS A 93 -17.41 22.12 2.47
N ILE A 94 -16.86 21.68 3.62
CA ILE A 94 -17.52 21.82 4.92
C ILE A 94 -17.55 23.29 5.35
N VAL A 95 -16.45 24.02 5.18
CA VAL A 95 -16.34 25.44 5.51
C VAL A 95 -17.26 26.29 4.63
N ALA A 96 -17.33 26.00 3.34
CA ALA A 96 -18.23 26.70 2.42
C ALA A 96 -19.72 26.50 2.81
N GLU A 97 -20.11 25.28 3.20
CA GLU A 97 -21.46 25.00 3.71
C GLU A 97 -21.71 25.70 5.05
N TRP A 98 -20.72 25.72 5.94
CA TRP A 98 -20.79 26.43 7.22
C TRP A 98 -21.05 27.92 7.04
N GLN A 99 -20.30 28.57 6.15
CA GLN A 99 -20.42 30.01 5.88
C GLN A 99 -21.75 30.41 5.23
N ARG A 100 -22.38 29.49 4.47
CA ARG A 100 -23.69 29.75 3.83
C ARG A 100 -24.88 29.66 4.81
N MET A 101 -24.71 29.12 6.01
CA MET A 101 -25.81 28.93 6.94
C MET A 101 -26.08 30.18 7.79
N LYS A 102 -27.34 30.63 7.80
CA LYS A 102 -27.80 31.75 8.65
C LYS A 102 -27.73 31.45 10.16
N ALA A 103 -27.76 30.16 10.54
CA ALA A 103 -27.58 29.69 11.91
C ALA A 103 -26.55 28.52 11.89
N PRO A 104 -25.30 28.75 12.32
CA PRO A 104 -24.25 27.76 12.20
C PRO A 104 -24.47 26.57 13.13
N SER A 105 -24.35 25.35 12.59
CA SER A 105 -24.41 24.10 13.36
C SER A 105 -23.54 23.02 12.71
N LEU A 106 -22.72 22.32 13.51
CA LEU A 106 -21.71 21.37 13.00
C LEU A 106 -22.33 20.15 12.32
N LEU A 107 -23.37 19.58 12.93
CA LEU A 107 -24.10 18.44 12.36
C LEU A 107 -24.71 18.77 11.00
N ARG A 108 -25.09 20.03 10.78
CA ARG A 108 -25.71 20.48 9.53
C ARG A 108 -24.68 20.83 8.46
N ALA A 109 -23.52 21.37 8.85
CA ALA A 109 -22.40 21.59 7.93
C ALA A 109 -21.79 20.25 7.44
N CYS A 110 -21.72 19.25 8.33
CA CYS A 110 -21.25 17.90 8.00
C CYS A 110 -22.33 17.03 7.34
N ARG A 111 -23.42 17.62 6.82
CA ARG A 111 -24.44 16.86 6.09
C ARG A 111 -23.79 16.07 4.95
N VAL A 112 -24.02 14.76 4.96
CA VAL A 112 -23.46 13.86 3.94
C VAL A 112 -24.04 14.22 2.58
N THR A 113 -23.15 14.58 1.66
CA THR A 113 -23.44 14.85 0.25
C THR A 113 -22.52 13.96 -0.58
N THR A 114 -22.90 13.66 -1.82
CA THR A 114 -22.12 12.77 -2.70
C THR A 114 -20.66 13.22 -2.82
N GLN A 115 -20.43 14.52 -2.99
CA GLN A 115 -19.08 15.09 -3.06
C GLN A 115 -18.27 14.90 -1.76
N LYS A 116 -18.85 15.25 -0.60
CA LYS A 116 -18.16 15.11 0.69
C LYS A 116 -17.85 13.64 1.00
N LEU A 117 -18.78 12.74 0.69
CA LEU A 117 -18.58 11.30 0.87
C LEU A 117 -17.48 10.78 -0.05
N LEU A 118 -17.45 11.21 -1.31
CA LEU A 118 -16.41 10.82 -2.25
C LEU A 118 -15.01 11.24 -1.77
N TYR A 119 -14.84 12.50 -1.37
CA TYR A 119 -13.55 12.97 -0.84
C TYR A 119 -13.13 12.23 0.43
N PHE A 120 -14.08 11.95 1.32
CA PHE A 120 -13.82 11.20 2.53
C PHE A 120 -13.37 9.76 2.23
N VAL A 121 -14.05 9.05 1.34
CA VAL A 121 -13.70 7.67 0.96
C VAL A 121 -12.35 7.61 0.25
N VAL A 122 -12.08 8.52 -0.69
CA VAL A 122 -10.79 8.58 -1.39
C VAL A 122 -9.65 8.96 -0.43
N PHE A 123 -9.90 9.86 0.52
CA PHE A 123 -8.94 10.18 1.58
C PHE A 123 -8.56 8.94 2.40
N LEU A 124 -9.55 8.18 2.89
CA LEU A 124 -9.29 6.95 3.65
C LEU A 124 -8.52 5.91 2.82
N ALA A 125 -8.93 5.68 1.57
CA ALA A 125 -8.24 4.75 0.67
C ALA A 125 -6.79 5.15 0.42
N ALA A 126 -6.55 6.45 0.20
CA ALA A 126 -5.22 6.99 -0.05
C ALA A 126 -4.32 6.91 1.19
N ILE A 127 -4.83 7.19 2.39
CA ILE A 127 -4.07 7.03 3.64
C ILE A 127 -3.70 5.57 3.88
N ILE A 128 -4.64 4.65 3.73
CA ILE A 128 -4.40 3.21 3.90
C ILE A 128 -3.31 2.73 2.94
N ARG A 129 -3.40 3.13 1.66
CA ARG A 129 -2.42 2.73 0.65
C ARG A 129 -1.06 3.43 0.82
N GLY A 130 -1.04 4.69 1.25
CA GLY A 130 0.19 5.41 1.57
C GLY A 130 0.92 4.79 2.77
N ALA A 131 0.19 4.45 3.83
CA ALA A 131 0.72 3.78 5.01
C ALA A 131 1.36 2.43 4.68
N TYR A 132 0.73 1.67 3.77
CA TYR A 132 1.30 0.45 3.20
C TYR A 132 2.69 0.72 2.60
N PHE A 133 2.82 1.68 1.68
CA PHE A 133 4.12 1.92 1.03
C PHE A 133 5.19 2.49 1.98
N THR A 134 4.84 3.11 3.10
CA THR A 134 5.83 3.62 4.07
C THR A 134 6.45 2.59 4.98
N SER A 135 5.85 1.41 5.13
CA SER A 135 6.21 0.48 6.20
C SER A 135 6.82 -0.85 5.73
N PRO A 136 7.65 -0.93 4.64
CA PRO A 136 8.00 -2.17 3.91
C PRO A 136 8.62 -3.29 4.76
N ALA A 137 9.14 -2.99 5.96
CA ALA A 137 9.68 -3.97 6.91
C ALA A 137 8.68 -4.44 8.00
N ALA A 138 7.57 -3.75 8.24
CA ALA A 138 6.52 -4.19 9.16
C ALA A 138 5.62 -5.31 8.56
N PHE A 139 6.03 -5.85 7.41
CA PHE A 139 5.23 -6.72 6.54
C PHE A 139 5.31 -8.21 6.85
N GLU A 140 6.28 -8.63 7.67
CA GLU A 140 6.40 -10.01 8.14
C GLU A 140 5.30 -10.36 9.17
N GLU A 141 4.77 -9.38 9.91
CA GLU A 141 3.84 -9.59 11.02
C GLU A 141 2.35 -9.42 10.64
N GLY A 142 1.87 -10.11 9.60
CA GLY A 142 0.46 -10.50 9.39
C GLY A 142 -0.67 -9.44 9.28
N TRP A 143 -0.53 -8.23 9.80
CA TRP A 143 -1.52 -7.14 9.75
C TRP A 143 -1.57 -6.45 8.38
N SER A 144 -0.52 -6.58 7.59
CA SER A 144 -0.36 -5.97 6.26
C SER A 144 -1.37 -6.46 5.23
N ARG A 145 -1.71 -7.75 5.23
CA ARG A 145 -2.69 -8.34 4.30
C ARG A 145 -4.06 -7.69 4.46
N SER A 146 -4.54 -7.60 5.69
CA SER A 146 -5.85 -7.00 6.00
C SER A 146 -5.92 -5.52 5.66
N LEU A 147 -4.83 -4.77 5.85
CA LEU A 147 -4.75 -3.36 5.49
C LEU A 147 -4.74 -3.16 3.96
N MET A 148 -4.02 -4.01 3.22
CA MET A 148 -4.04 -3.98 1.75
C MET A 148 -5.43 -4.32 1.21
N SER A 149 -6.10 -5.32 1.78
CA SER A 149 -7.43 -5.72 1.33
C SER A 149 -8.48 -4.65 1.59
N ALA A 150 -8.35 -3.86 2.66
CA ALA A 150 -9.27 -2.76 2.97
C ALA A 150 -9.28 -1.61 1.93
N TYR A 151 -8.19 -1.44 1.17
CA TYR A 151 -8.10 -0.42 0.11
C TYR A 151 -9.13 -0.65 -1.02
N TYR A 152 -9.33 -1.90 -1.43
CA TYR A 152 -10.18 -2.22 -2.59
C TYR A 152 -11.67 -1.94 -2.33
N PRO A 153 -12.28 -2.35 -1.20
CA PRO A 153 -13.64 -1.99 -0.84
C PRO A 153 -13.87 -0.49 -0.80
N LEU A 154 -12.92 0.29 -0.26
CA LEU A 154 -13.03 1.76 -0.25
C LEU A 154 -13.03 2.34 -1.66
N LEU A 155 -12.12 1.87 -2.53
CA LEU A 155 -12.10 2.29 -3.93
C LEU A 155 -13.41 1.94 -4.65
N LEU A 156 -13.91 0.72 -4.45
CA LEU A 156 -15.19 0.25 -4.97
C LEU A 156 -16.39 1.04 -4.41
N SER A 157 -16.36 1.45 -3.14
CA SER A 157 -17.34 2.37 -2.56
C SER A 157 -17.35 3.71 -3.28
N GLY A 158 -16.16 4.27 -3.55
CA GLY A 158 -16.03 5.52 -4.32
C GLY A 158 -16.56 5.38 -5.74
N SER A 159 -16.16 4.33 -6.45
CA SER A 159 -16.62 4.06 -7.82
C SER A 159 -18.13 3.81 -7.89
N SER A 160 -18.69 3.00 -6.99
CA SER A 160 -20.14 2.75 -6.95
C SER A 160 -20.92 4.02 -6.64
N LEU A 161 -20.43 4.91 -5.76
CA LEU A 161 -21.03 6.21 -5.49
C LEU A 161 -21.07 7.08 -6.75
N VAL A 162 -19.97 7.14 -7.50
CA VAL A 162 -19.88 7.88 -8.78
C VAL A 162 -20.84 7.31 -9.80
N VAL A 163 -20.88 5.98 -9.98
CA VAL A 163 -21.78 5.31 -10.91
C VAL A 163 -23.25 5.57 -10.56
N CYS A 164 -23.64 5.40 -9.30
CA CYS A 164 -25.00 5.66 -8.85
C CYS A 164 -25.39 7.14 -9.04
N PHE A 165 -24.46 8.06 -8.78
CA PHE A 165 -24.69 9.49 -9.00
C PHE A 165 -24.95 9.80 -10.48
N TRP A 166 -24.07 9.37 -11.38
CA TRP A 166 -24.25 9.59 -12.81
C TRP A 166 -25.47 8.86 -13.37
N ALA A 167 -25.81 7.68 -12.84
CA ALA A 167 -27.03 6.99 -13.21
C ALA A 167 -28.28 7.84 -12.90
N GLU A 168 -28.35 8.45 -11.71
CA GLU A 168 -29.43 9.39 -11.36
C GLU A 168 -29.41 10.63 -12.26
N VAL A 169 -28.23 11.20 -12.53
CA VAL A 169 -28.07 12.39 -13.40
C VAL A 169 -28.64 12.16 -14.80
N PHE A 170 -28.34 11.03 -15.43
CA PHE A 170 -28.73 10.79 -16.80
C PHE A 170 -30.14 10.24 -16.97
N HIS A 171 -30.65 9.47 -16.00
CA HIS A 171 -31.89 8.71 -16.18
C HIS A 171 -33.11 9.29 -15.46
N LEU A 172 -32.92 10.18 -14.47
CA LEU A 172 -34.03 10.79 -13.75
C LEU A 172 -34.25 12.23 -14.24
N ARG A 173 -35.38 12.45 -14.91
CA ARG A 173 -35.77 13.75 -15.49
C ARG A 173 -36.29 14.76 -14.46
N ASP A 174 -36.70 14.29 -13.28
CA ASP A 174 -37.35 15.10 -12.24
C ASP A 174 -36.41 15.57 -11.12
N ILE A 175 -35.10 15.31 -11.22
CA ILE A 175 -34.15 15.77 -10.21
C ILE A 175 -33.87 17.25 -10.39
N ARG A 176 -34.25 18.04 -9.39
CA ARG A 176 -34.02 19.48 -9.33
C ARG A 176 -32.62 19.75 -8.79
N TRP A 177 -31.67 20.03 -9.67
CA TRP A 177 -30.24 20.28 -9.40
C TRP A 177 -29.95 21.53 -8.53
N GLU A 178 -30.98 22.28 -8.14
CA GLU A 178 -30.86 23.51 -7.37
C GLU A 178 -30.41 23.30 -5.91
N LYS A 179 -30.46 22.07 -5.38
CA LYS A 179 -30.01 21.76 -4.01
C LYS A 179 -29.09 20.54 -3.97
N PRO A 180 -27.96 20.61 -3.24
CA PRO A 180 -27.10 19.45 -3.02
C PRO A 180 -27.88 18.38 -2.22
N GLN A 181 -28.11 17.23 -2.84
CA GLN A 181 -28.77 16.08 -2.23
C GLN A 181 -27.85 14.86 -2.33
N PHE A 182 -27.98 13.95 -1.37
CA PHE A 182 -27.37 12.63 -1.47
C PHE A 182 -28.15 11.77 -2.48
N LEU A 183 -27.63 10.58 -2.81
CA LEU A 183 -28.33 9.60 -3.64
C LEU A 183 -29.78 9.41 -3.16
N SER A 184 -30.71 9.34 -4.10
CA SER A 184 -32.14 9.27 -3.83
C SER A 184 -32.69 7.88 -4.15
N LYS A 185 -32.93 7.60 -5.43
CA LYS A 185 -33.49 6.34 -5.94
C LYS A 185 -32.44 5.23 -6.03
N SER A 186 -31.20 5.58 -6.36
CA SER A 186 -30.08 4.64 -6.48
C SER A 186 -29.42 4.32 -5.13
N PHE A 187 -29.92 4.90 -4.02
CA PHE A 187 -29.38 4.67 -2.68
C PHE A 187 -29.40 3.20 -2.28
N LEU A 188 -30.48 2.47 -2.56
CA LEU A 188 -30.61 1.06 -2.20
C LEU A 188 -29.58 0.19 -2.92
N GLY A 189 -29.32 0.46 -4.20
CA GLY A 189 -28.30 -0.25 -4.99
C GLY A 189 -26.89 0.01 -4.45
N PHE A 190 -26.59 1.28 -4.14
CA PHE A 190 -25.32 1.66 -3.51
C PHE A 190 -25.11 0.95 -2.17
N VAL A 191 -26.10 0.96 -1.27
CA VAL A 191 -26.01 0.30 0.04
C VAL A 191 -25.82 -1.21 -0.12
N THR A 192 -26.60 -1.85 -0.98
CA THR A 192 -26.51 -3.31 -1.20
C THR A 192 -25.14 -3.72 -1.71
N PHE A 193 -24.60 -3.01 -2.71
CA PHE A 193 -23.27 -3.28 -3.26
C PHE A 193 -22.18 -3.14 -2.18
N ASN A 194 -22.26 -2.11 -1.35
CA ASN A 194 -21.28 -1.88 -0.30
C ASN A 194 -21.39 -2.94 0.81
N ILE A 195 -22.61 -3.32 1.24
CA ILE A 195 -22.81 -4.40 2.22
C ILE A 195 -22.12 -5.68 1.74
N ILE A 196 -22.34 -6.07 0.47
CA ILE A 196 -21.70 -7.26 -0.10
C ILE A 196 -20.18 -7.10 -0.08
N THR A 197 -19.66 -5.97 -0.58
CA THR A 197 -18.22 -5.72 -0.69
C THR A 197 -17.51 -5.76 0.68
N TYR A 198 -18.06 -5.10 1.70
CA TYR A 198 -17.48 -5.12 3.05
C TYR A 198 -17.70 -6.45 3.77
N SER A 199 -18.77 -7.19 3.47
CA SER A 199 -18.96 -8.54 4.02
C SER A 199 -17.88 -9.51 3.52
N LEU A 200 -17.44 -9.37 2.27
CA LEU A 200 -16.33 -10.17 1.72
C LEU A 200 -15.00 -9.82 2.41
N LEU A 201 -14.73 -8.53 2.63
CA LEU A 201 -13.55 -8.11 3.40
C LEU A 201 -13.57 -8.68 4.83
N LEU A 202 -14.73 -8.66 5.49
CA LEU A 202 -14.88 -9.25 6.82
C LEU A 202 -14.63 -10.75 6.79
N ALA A 203 -15.15 -11.46 5.79
CA ALA A 203 -14.92 -12.90 5.63
C ALA A 203 -13.43 -13.21 5.40
N GLU A 204 -12.74 -12.43 4.56
CA GLU A 204 -11.29 -12.54 4.34
C GLU A 204 -10.50 -12.32 5.63
N PHE A 205 -10.84 -11.27 6.39
CA PHE A 205 -10.20 -10.98 7.67
C PHE A 205 -10.38 -12.14 8.65
N VAL A 206 -11.61 -12.63 8.79
CA VAL A 206 -11.95 -13.74 9.69
C VAL A 206 -11.21 -15.02 9.30
N THR A 207 -11.24 -15.40 8.02
CA THR A 207 -10.54 -16.60 7.53
C THR A 207 -9.03 -16.51 7.69
N THR A 208 -8.43 -15.35 7.46
CA THR A 208 -6.99 -15.12 7.67
C THR A 208 -6.62 -15.24 9.16
N ARG A 209 -7.45 -14.73 10.07
CA ARG A 209 -7.21 -14.85 11.51
C ARG A 209 -7.31 -16.30 11.98
N PHE A 210 -8.30 -17.05 11.53
CA PHE A 210 -8.45 -18.48 11.85
C PHE A 210 -7.32 -19.33 11.27
N ALA A 211 -6.83 -19.02 10.06
CA ALA A 211 -5.70 -19.71 9.46
C ALA A 211 -4.42 -19.51 10.30
N ASN A 212 -4.14 -18.28 10.74
CA ASN A 212 -2.98 -17.97 11.55
C ASN A 212 -3.01 -18.70 12.91
N THR A 213 -4.15 -18.71 13.62
CA THR A 213 -4.27 -19.44 14.89
C THR A 213 -4.08 -20.95 14.72
N THR A 214 -4.44 -21.52 13.58
CA THR A 214 -4.23 -22.94 13.29
C THR A 214 -2.75 -23.27 13.05
N LEU A 215 -1.99 -22.35 12.44
CA LEU A 215 -0.55 -22.52 12.20
C LEU A 215 0.26 -22.40 13.49
N GLU A 216 -0.13 -21.54 14.44
CA GLU A 216 0.55 -21.44 15.74
C GLU A 216 0.35 -22.67 16.64
N GLN A 217 -0.66 -23.50 16.38
CA GLN A 217 -0.93 -24.72 17.14
C GLN A 217 -0.23 -25.97 16.61
N LYS A 218 0.46 -25.90 15.45
CA LYS A 218 1.11 -27.03 14.79
C LYS A 218 2.63 -26.94 14.88
#